data_AF-A0A193LLL4-F1
#
_entry.id   AF-A0A193LLL4-F1
#
_cell.length_a   1.000
_cell.length_b   1.000
_cell.length_c   1.000
_cell.angle_alpha   90.00
_cell.angle_beta   90.00
_cell.angle_gamma   90.00
#
_symmetry.space_group_name_H-M   'P 1'
#
loop_
_entity.id
_entity.type
_entity.pdbx_description
1 polymer ?
#
loop_
_entity_poly.entity_id
_entity_poly.type
_entity_poly.pdbx_seq_one_letter_code
_entity_poly.pdbx_strand_id
1 'polypeptide(L)'
;MKFTRRRFLGTGSALPFGLGLAGLATAARADAAAGKADLIVTGGRIYTMNSSQPRAEALAVRGDRLLAVGSNDDILAYASPATKRIDARGLTITPGFIDAHSHPLFGEEALGVNVNLPRIADVKDALARQAAKTPPGHWVRGVMYDDTKFEEERALERRDIDEVVSDHPVFVGHRGGHTAVVNSKAFEIAGVTVDTPDPTGGKYFRENGELSGKIAEHALDVFRKVGTWPKMDREVRQASAKVATANMAASRLTSTTDAYGNADNMRAYQDALAAGELNCRVAFMPGGNSDMFEGLKAAGIRSGFGDDMLRIGAVKYSADGSASERTMSMSTPYKGQPDNFGILTMTQEQIDAAVDDAVAHDFRVGIHANGDVAIDMVLKAYERVLAGHTGQNPRHRIEHCSLINDELLRRIRATGVVPAPFYTYIYYHGNKWLDYGEEKMQSMFAHRSFLDAGIPVAPASDFTPGPYEPMMALQSMVTRTDTRGRVWGANQRVAVAEALRICTVHGAYASFEEDRKGSLQPGRLADFVLLAEDPHEVDASRLVNIPIVRTVMGGRTTYEA
;
A
#
# COMPACT_ATOMS: atom_id res chain seq x y z
N MET A 1 -42.66 43.03 -25.92
CA MET A 1 -44.13 43.02 -26.15
C MET A 1 -44.67 41.73 -25.52
N LYS A 2 -45.35 41.79 -24.37
CA LYS A 2 -46.83 41.74 -24.20
C LYS A 2 -47.40 40.40 -24.76
N PHE A 3 -48.11 39.50 -24.06
CA PHE A 3 -48.90 39.51 -22.81
C PHE A 3 -49.14 38.08 -22.26
N THR A 4 -49.51 38.00 -20.98
CA THR A 4 -49.92 36.81 -20.19
C THR A 4 -51.44 36.57 -20.12
N ARG A 5 -51.82 35.31 -19.77
CA ARG A 5 -52.96 34.83 -18.92
C ARG A 5 -54.43 35.13 -19.33
N ARG A 6 -55.28 34.08 -19.39
CA ARG A 6 -56.39 33.79 -18.41
C ARG A 6 -57.38 32.65 -18.80
N ARG A 7 -57.68 31.81 -17.78
CA ARG A 7 -59.01 31.28 -17.31
C ARG A 7 -59.75 30.22 -18.17
N PHE A 8 -60.62 29.32 -17.65
CA PHE A 8 -61.40 29.23 -16.40
C PHE A 8 -62.08 27.84 -16.21
N LEU A 9 -62.37 27.44 -14.94
CA LEU A 9 -63.45 26.58 -14.36
C LEU A 9 -63.90 25.26 -15.05
N GLY A 10 -64.33 24.18 -14.37
CA GLY A 10 -64.65 23.91 -12.96
C GLY A 10 -65.66 22.73 -12.83
N THR A 11 -65.61 22.05 -11.68
CA THR A 11 -66.66 21.26 -10.99
C THR A 11 -67.12 19.88 -11.51
N GLY A 12 -67.21 18.91 -10.59
CA GLY A 12 -67.97 17.65 -10.78
C GLY A 12 -67.54 16.49 -9.86
N SER A 13 -68.04 16.48 -8.63
CA SER A 13 -67.87 15.53 -7.52
C SER A 13 -68.47 14.12 -7.72
N ALA A 14 -67.83 13.06 -7.17
CA ALA A 14 -68.44 11.99 -6.34
C ALA A 14 -67.45 10.85 -6.00
N LEU A 15 -67.16 10.67 -4.71
CA LEU A 15 -66.87 9.39 -4.03
C LEU A 15 -68.24 8.81 -3.58
N PRO A 16 -68.43 7.48 -3.31
CA PRO A 16 -67.54 6.72 -2.43
C PRO A 16 -67.51 5.16 -2.53
N PHE A 17 -66.63 4.59 -1.68
CA PHE A 17 -66.61 3.25 -1.05
C PHE A 17 -66.47 1.97 -1.89
N GLY A 18 -65.39 1.22 -1.60
CA GLY A 18 -65.52 -0.23 -1.37
C GLY A 18 -64.36 -1.12 -1.81
N LEU A 19 -63.70 -1.72 -0.80
CA LEU A 19 -63.09 -3.07 -0.79
C LEU A 19 -61.67 -3.26 -1.36
N GLY A 20 -60.75 -3.26 -0.39
CA GLY A 20 -59.56 -4.11 -0.23
C GLY A 20 -59.07 -4.97 -1.38
N LEU A 21 -57.78 -4.84 -1.68
CA LEU A 21 -56.96 -5.95 -2.14
C LEU A 21 -55.61 -5.89 -1.45
N ALA A 22 -55.27 -7.04 -0.88
CA ALA A 22 -54.09 -7.35 -0.11
C ALA A 22 -52.80 -7.18 -0.92
N GLY A 23 -51.70 -7.07 -0.17
CA GLY A 23 -50.35 -6.84 -0.68
C GLY A 23 -49.95 -7.79 -1.79
N LEU A 24 -49.58 -7.20 -2.93
CA LEU A 24 -48.66 -7.82 -3.86
C LEU A 24 -47.26 -7.61 -3.29
N ALA A 25 -46.82 -8.59 -2.51
CA ALA A 25 -45.41 -8.88 -2.40
C ALA A 25 -44.89 -9.10 -3.82
N THR A 26 -44.16 -8.13 -4.34
CA THR A 26 -43.31 -8.31 -5.51
C THR A 26 -42.16 -9.22 -5.08
N ALA A 27 -42.46 -10.53 -5.06
CA ALA A 27 -41.45 -11.54 -5.25
C ALA A 27 -40.81 -11.24 -6.61
N ALA A 28 -39.69 -10.52 -6.59
CA ALA A 28 -38.78 -10.47 -7.70
C ALA A 28 -38.31 -11.90 -7.95
N ARG A 29 -39.04 -12.61 -8.81
CA ARG A 29 -38.48 -13.70 -9.60
C ARG A 29 -37.41 -13.05 -10.48
N ALA A 30 -36.21 -12.95 -9.92
CA ALA A 30 -35.01 -12.83 -10.73
C ALA A 30 -34.98 -14.05 -11.64
N ASP A 31 -34.95 -13.79 -12.93
CA ASP A 31 -34.93 -14.78 -13.99
C ASP A 31 -33.91 -15.88 -13.67
N ALA A 32 -34.37 -17.13 -13.77
CA ALA A 32 -33.58 -18.34 -13.65
C ALA A 32 -32.71 -18.57 -14.90
N ALA A 33 -31.95 -17.54 -15.29
CA ALA A 33 -30.80 -17.65 -16.18
C ALA A 33 -29.47 -17.72 -15.40
N ALA A 34 -29.53 -17.92 -14.08
CA ALA A 34 -28.37 -18.20 -13.26
C ALA A 34 -28.00 -19.70 -13.42
N GLY A 35 -26.99 -20.00 -14.25
CA GLY A 35 -26.50 -21.37 -14.47
C GLY A 35 -26.03 -22.11 -13.20
N LYS A 36 -25.24 -23.17 -13.36
CA LYS A 36 -24.60 -23.89 -12.24
C LYS A 36 -23.29 -23.24 -11.79
N ALA A 37 -22.91 -23.43 -10.53
CA ALA A 37 -21.67 -22.89 -9.96
C ALA A 37 -20.48 -23.78 -10.33
N ASP A 38 -19.30 -23.19 -10.54
CA ASP A 38 -18.04 -23.91 -10.73
C ASP A 38 -17.45 -24.34 -9.38
N LEU A 39 -17.65 -23.50 -8.36
CA LEU A 39 -17.24 -23.73 -6.97
C LEU A 39 -18.35 -23.30 -6.03
N ILE A 40 -18.62 -24.10 -5.00
CA ILE A 40 -19.35 -23.67 -3.81
C ILE A 40 -18.48 -23.85 -2.55
N VAL A 41 -18.64 -22.93 -1.61
CA VAL A 41 -18.04 -22.98 -0.28
C VAL A 41 -19.18 -22.96 0.73
N THR A 42 -19.27 -23.95 1.61
CA THR A 42 -20.40 -24.13 2.54
C THR A 42 -19.93 -24.35 3.97
N GLY A 43 -20.76 -23.98 4.95
CA GLY A 43 -20.55 -24.26 6.37
C GLY A 43 -19.61 -23.29 7.09
N GLY A 44 -19.17 -22.23 6.41
CA GLY A 44 -18.23 -21.25 6.95
C GLY A 44 -18.90 -20.13 7.73
N ARG A 45 -18.14 -19.48 8.62
CA ARG A 45 -18.55 -18.20 9.22
C ARG A 45 -18.10 -17.07 8.29
N ILE A 46 -19.03 -16.53 7.50
CA ILE A 46 -18.67 -15.55 6.47
C ILE A 46 -18.93 -14.12 6.96
N TYR A 47 -17.88 -13.31 6.98
CA TYR A 47 -17.95 -11.87 7.10
C TYR A 47 -17.91 -11.27 5.69
N THR A 48 -19.03 -10.76 5.20
CA THR A 48 -19.12 -10.34 3.80
C THR A 48 -18.50 -8.96 3.55
N MET A 49 -18.35 -8.14 4.59
CA MET A 49 -18.06 -6.70 4.51
C MET A 49 -19.11 -5.89 3.71
N ASN A 50 -20.29 -6.47 3.48
CA ASN A 50 -21.46 -5.79 2.94
C ASN A 50 -22.40 -5.35 4.07
N SER A 51 -22.72 -4.07 4.16
CA SER A 51 -23.59 -3.54 5.23
C SER A 51 -25.03 -4.05 5.15
N SER A 52 -25.53 -4.42 3.97
CA SER A 52 -26.90 -4.96 3.83
C SER A 52 -27.01 -6.44 4.16
N GLN A 53 -25.90 -7.18 4.15
CA GLN A 53 -25.84 -8.60 4.47
C GLN A 53 -24.49 -8.90 5.12
N PRO A 54 -24.24 -8.48 6.37
CA PRO A 54 -22.91 -8.52 6.98
C PRO A 54 -22.39 -9.95 7.24
N ARG A 55 -23.30 -10.92 7.28
CA ARG A 55 -23.02 -12.33 7.57
C ARG A 55 -23.63 -13.25 6.51
N ALA A 56 -22.97 -14.37 6.26
CA ALA A 56 -23.48 -15.46 5.44
C ALA A 56 -22.87 -16.79 5.91
N GLU A 57 -23.32 -17.90 5.32
CA GLU A 57 -22.83 -19.25 5.63
C GLU A 57 -22.12 -19.90 4.44
N ALA A 58 -22.44 -19.45 3.22
CA ALA A 58 -21.97 -20.07 2.00
C ALA A 58 -21.83 -19.09 0.83
N LEU A 59 -21.00 -19.47 -0.15
CA LEU A 59 -20.74 -18.74 -1.40
C LEU A 59 -20.87 -19.68 -2.59
N ALA A 60 -21.43 -19.19 -3.70
CA ALA A 60 -21.36 -19.82 -5.01
C ALA A 60 -20.52 -18.95 -5.96
N VAL A 61 -19.65 -19.57 -6.74
CA VAL A 61 -18.75 -18.91 -7.70
C VAL A 61 -19.01 -19.46 -9.10
N ARG A 62 -19.04 -18.58 -10.10
CA ARG A 62 -18.98 -18.94 -11.52
C ARG A 62 -17.93 -18.07 -12.21
N GLY A 63 -17.02 -18.70 -12.94
CA GLY A 63 -15.85 -18.04 -13.49
C GLY A 63 -15.06 -17.37 -12.37
N ASP A 64 -14.86 -16.06 -12.51
CA ASP A 64 -14.13 -15.22 -11.57
C ASP A 64 -15.03 -14.46 -10.59
N ARG A 65 -16.35 -14.69 -10.60
CA ARG A 65 -17.34 -13.90 -9.85
C ARG A 65 -18.18 -14.72 -8.89
N LEU A 66 -18.61 -14.05 -7.83
CA LEU A 66 -19.62 -14.54 -6.89
C LEU A 66 -20.97 -14.58 -7.60
N LEU A 67 -21.50 -15.79 -7.76
CA LEU A 67 -22.85 -16.02 -8.28
C LEU A 67 -23.90 -15.72 -7.21
N ALA A 68 -23.66 -16.17 -5.97
CA ALA A 68 -24.57 -16.00 -4.85
C ALA A 68 -23.82 -16.03 -3.51
N VAL A 69 -24.39 -15.37 -2.50
CA VAL A 69 -23.88 -15.30 -1.12
C VAL A 69 -25.08 -15.44 -0.18
N GLY A 70 -25.10 -16.43 0.71
CA GLY A 70 -26.32 -16.71 1.47
C GLY A 70 -26.19 -17.86 2.47
N SER A 71 -27.33 -18.50 2.74
CA SER A 71 -27.39 -19.70 3.57
C SER A 71 -26.80 -20.92 2.85
N ASN A 72 -26.49 -21.97 3.59
CA ASN A 72 -26.04 -23.23 2.99
C ASN A 72 -27.05 -23.80 1.97
N ASP A 73 -28.33 -23.79 2.31
CA ASP A 73 -29.40 -24.35 1.48
C ASP A 73 -29.55 -23.59 0.15
N ASP A 74 -29.52 -22.25 0.21
CA ASP A 74 -29.60 -21.40 -0.99
C ASP A 74 -28.44 -21.68 -1.95
N ILE A 75 -27.22 -21.85 -1.40
CA ILE A 75 -26.02 -22.08 -2.21
C ILE A 75 -25.98 -23.48 -2.80
N LEU A 76 -26.49 -24.49 -2.09
CA LEU A 76 -26.58 -25.86 -2.59
C LEU A 76 -27.45 -25.99 -3.84
N ALA A 77 -28.45 -25.12 -4.02
CA ALA A 77 -29.29 -25.11 -5.23
C ALA A 77 -28.49 -24.81 -6.52
N TYR A 78 -27.37 -24.10 -6.42
CA TYR A 78 -26.49 -23.79 -7.54
C TYR A 78 -25.54 -24.94 -7.92
N ALA A 79 -25.48 -26.00 -7.11
CA ALA A 79 -24.59 -27.12 -7.35
C ALA A 79 -25.03 -27.98 -8.55
N SER A 80 -24.05 -28.60 -9.17
CA SER A 80 -24.15 -29.63 -10.21
C SER A 80 -23.11 -30.73 -9.95
N PRO A 81 -23.15 -31.86 -10.68
CA PRO A 81 -22.11 -32.88 -10.58
C PRO A 81 -20.69 -32.38 -10.91
N ALA A 82 -20.55 -31.30 -11.69
CA ALA A 82 -19.26 -30.71 -12.04
C ALA A 82 -18.76 -29.66 -11.02
N THR A 83 -19.61 -29.25 -10.08
CA THR A 83 -19.32 -28.18 -9.12
C THR A 83 -18.31 -28.66 -8.07
N LYS A 84 -17.18 -27.97 -7.96
CA LYS A 84 -16.21 -28.17 -6.87
C LYS A 84 -16.82 -27.71 -5.55
N ARG A 85 -16.48 -28.40 -4.45
CA ARG A 85 -17.03 -28.12 -3.12
C ARG A 85 -15.90 -27.91 -2.14
N ILE A 86 -15.99 -26.85 -1.35
CA ILE A 86 -15.13 -26.61 -0.18
C ILE A 86 -16.03 -26.63 1.06
N ASP A 87 -15.71 -27.50 2.00
CA ASP A 87 -16.31 -27.51 3.33
C ASP A 87 -15.51 -26.57 4.24
N ALA A 88 -16.16 -25.51 4.68
CA ALA A 88 -15.58 -24.47 5.53
C ALA A 88 -16.08 -24.55 6.98
N ARG A 89 -16.64 -25.68 7.40
CA ARG A 89 -17.05 -25.89 8.80
C ARG A 89 -15.90 -25.63 9.76
N GLY A 90 -16.15 -24.76 10.74
CA GLY A 90 -15.15 -24.31 11.72
C GLY A 90 -14.19 -23.24 11.21
N LEU A 91 -14.28 -22.82 9.94
CA LEU A 91 -13.43 -21.80 9.34
C LEU A 91 -14.17 -20.45 9.24
N THR A 92 -13.38 -19.38 9.26
CA THR A 92 -13.86 -18.02 9.03
C THR A 92 -13.51 -17.58 7.60
N ILE A 93 -14.47 -16.98 6.90
CA ILE A 93 -14.28 -16.45 5.55
C ILE A 93 -14.44 -14.94 5.56
N THR A 94 -13.47 -14.23 4.97
CA THR A 94 -13.52 -12.78 4.73
C THR A 94 -13.28 -12.50 3.24
N PRO A 95 -13.57 -11.29 2.73
CA PRO A 95 -13.04 -10.89 1.43
C PRO A 95 -11.52 -11.00 1.43
N GLY A 96 -10.94 -11.21 0.25
CA GLY A 96 -9.50 -11.21 0.07
C GLY A 96 -8.90 -9.88 0.52
N PHE A 97 -7.79 -9.95 1.24
CA PHE A 97 -7.15 -8.74 1.76
C PHE A 97 -6.44 -7.98 0.64
N ILE A 98 -6.41 -6.66 0.82
CA ILE A 98 -5.86 -5.70 -0.12
C ILE A 98 -4.76 -4.92 0.57
N ASP A 99 -3.59 -4.91 -0.04
CA ASP A 99 -2.53 -3.96 0.29
C ASP A 99 -2.55 -2.83 -0.75
N ALA A 100 -2.87 -1.62 -0.32
CA ALA A 100 -3.03 -0.48 -1.21
C ALA A 100 -1.72 0.26 -1.47
N HIS A 101 -0.61 -0.09 -0.80
CA HIS A 101 0.70 0.51 -1.02
C HIS A 101 1.83 -0.45 -0.65
N SER A 102 2.62 -0.87 -1.64
CA SER A 102 3.82 -1.69 -1.44
C SER A 102 4.78 -1.56 -2.62
N HIS A 103 5.92 -2.23 -2.53
CA HIS A 103 6.92 -2.41 -3.59
C HIS A 103 7.22 -3.91 -3.74
N PRO A 104 6.32 -4.70 -4.36
CA PRO A 104 6.37 -6.17 -4.31
C PRO A 104 7.60 -6.78 -4.97
N LEU A 105 8.21 -6.11 -5.95
CA LEU A 105 9.25 -6.70 -6.79
C LEU A 105 10.63 -6.64 -6.12
N PHE A 106 11.19 -7.82 -5.85
CA PHE A 106 12.50 -8.08 -5.22
C PHE A 106 13.73 -7.74 -6.08
N GLY A 107 13.66 -6.70 -6.91
CA GLY A 107 14.70 -6.42 -7.89
C GLY A 107 16.04 -6.05 -7.27
N GLU A 108 16.02 -5.44 -6.07
CA GLU A 108 17.25 -5.04 -5.41
C GLU A 108 17.90 -6.22 -4.67
N GLU A 109 17.10 -7.06 -4.03
CA GLU A 109 17.54 -8.24 -3.27
C GLU A 109 18.11 -9.32 -4.18
N ALA A 110 17.57 -9.48 -5.39
CA ALA A 110 18.11 -10.43 -6.37
C ALA A 110 19.51 -10.03 -6.87
N LEU A 111 19.87 -8.76 -6.76
CA LEU A 111 21.13 -8.20 -7.29
C LEU A 111 22.13 -7.81 -6.18
N GLY A 112 21.76 -7.94 -4.91
CA GLY A 112 22.55 -7.51 -3.76
C GLY A 112 22.70 -8.58 -2.70
N VAL A 113 23.50 -8.30 -1.69
CA VAL A 113 23.63 -9.13 -0.50
C VAL A 113 22.75 -8.58 0.62
N ASN A 114 21.95 -9.44 1.26
CA ASN A 114 21.12 -9.05 2.39
C ASN A 114 22.02 -8.79 3.62
N VAL A 115 21.94 -7.58 4.16
CA VAL A 115 22.73 -7.12 5.31
C VAL A 115 21.86 -6.77 6.52
N ASN A 116 20.65 -7.31 6.61
CA ASN A 116 19.84 -7.29 7.84
C ASN A 116 20.45 -8.25 8.88
N LEU A 117 21.64 -7.89 9.37
CA LEU A 117 22.50 -8.68 10.24
C LEU A 117 22.73 -7.92 11.56
N PRO A 118 22.91 -8.62 12.70
CA PRO A 118 22.96 -8.00 14.01
C PRO A 118 24.32 -7.36 14.35
N ARG A 119 25.37 -7.60 13.55
CA ARG A 119 26.72 -7.09 13.83
C ARG A 119 27.34 -6.47 12.58
N ILE A 120 28.07 -5.38 12.76
CA ILE A 120 28.80 -4.70 11.69
C ILE A 120 29.84 -5.64 11.06
N ALA A 121 30.49 -6.48 11.87
CA ALA A 121 31.43 -7.49 11.37
C ALA A 121 30.78 -8.45 10.35
N ASP A 122 29.54 -8.89 10.60
CA ASP A 122 28.83 -9.80 9.68
C ASP A 122 28.44 -9.09 8.38
N VAL A 123 28.10 -7.79 8.45
CA VAL A 123 27.84 -6.95 7.28
C VAL A 123 29.11 -6.81 6.44
N LYS A 124 30.26 -6.53 7.07
CA LYS A 124 31.56 -6.44 6.40
C LYS A 124 31.91 -7.73 5.67
N ASP A 125 31.74 -8.87 6.34
CA ASP A 125 31.97 -10.19 5.74
C ASP A 125 31.04 -10.47 4.55
N ALA A 126 29.76 -10.07 4.65
CA ALA A 126 28.80 -10.20 3.57
C ALA A 126 29.17 -9.35 2.35
N LEU A 127 29.59 -8.10 2.58
CA LEU A 127 30.05 -7.19 1.53
C LEU A 127 31.34 -7.68 0.88
N ALA A 128 32.31 -8.18 1.65
CA ALA A 128 33.55 -8.74 1.12
C ALA A 128 33.29 -9.94 0.20
N ARG A 129 32.41 -10.86 0.61
CA ARG A 129 32.00 -12.01 -0.22
C ARG A 129 31.28 -11.59 -1.49
N GLN A 130 30.48 -10.52 -1.43
CA GLN A 130 29.81 -9.99 -2.61
C GLN A 130 30.80 -9.30 -3.56
N ALA A 131 31.74 -8.51 -3.02
CA ALA A 131 32.80 -7.86 -3.78
C ALA A 131 33.67 -8.88 -4.53
N ALA A 132 34.05 -10.00 -3.89
CA ALA A 132 34.84 -11.06 -4.51
C ALA A 132 34.19 -11.72 -5.76
N LYS A 133 32.87 -11.57 -5.93
CA LYS A 133 32.11 -12.08 -7.09
C LYS A 133 31.70 -10.97 -8.06
N THR A 134 31.99 -9.72 -7.72
CA THR A 134 31.61 -8.55 -8.50
C THR A 134 32.77 -8.18 -9.45
N PRO A 135 32.52 -7.89 -10.74
CA PRO A 135 33.59 -7.47 -11.65
C PRO A 135 34.28 -6.17 -11.18
N PRO A 136 35.61 -6.03 -11.33
CA PRO A 136 36.35 -4.87 -10.84
C PRO A 136 35.72 -3.52 -11.21
N GLY A 137 35.54 -2.64 -10.23
CA GLY A 137 34.94 -1.31 -10.41
C GLY A 137 33.42 -1.28 -10.58
N HIS A 138 32.74 -2.43 -10.64
CA HIS A 138 31.27 -2.49 -10.60
C HIS A 138 30.75 -2.31 -9.18
N TRP A 139 29.52 -1.81 -9.06
CA TRP A 139 28.87 -1.58 -7.78
C TRP A 139 28.64 -2.88 -7.00
N VAL A 140 29.05 -2.86 -5.73
CA VAL A 140 28.66 -3.85 -4.72
C VAL A 140 27.44 -3.31 -3.97
N ARG A 141 26.36 -4.10 -3.93
CA ARG A 141 25.09 -3.70 -3.33
C ARG A 141 24.81 -4.49 -2.06
N GLY A 142 24.63 -3.80 -0.95
CA GLY A 142 24.02 -4.32 0.27
C GLY A 142 22.56 -3.84 0.37
N VAL A 143 21.65 -4.72 0.75
CA VAL A 143 20.22 -4.42 0.87
C VAL A 143 19.70 -4.77 2.27
N MET A 144 18.52 -4.26 2.62
CA MET A 144 17.83 -4.54 3.88
C MET A 144 18.59 -4.06 5.13
N TYR A 145 19.49 -3.10 4.99
CA TYR A 145 20.18 -2.49 6.11
C TYR A 145 19.18 -1.86 7.09
N ASP A 146 19.42 -2.02 8.39
CA ASP A 146 18.60 -1.49 9.47
C ASP A 146 19.52 -1.05 10.63
N ASP A 147 19.63 0.27 10.82
CA ASP A 147 20.53 0.92 11.78
C ASP A 147 20.20 0.59 13.24
N THR A 148 18.98 0.13 13.52
CA THR A 148 18.48 -0.06 14.89
C THR A 148 18.75 -1.46 15.47
N LYS A 149 19.40 -2.34 14.71
CA LYS A 149 19.56 -3.75 15.06
C LYS A 149 20.98 -4.15 15.44
N PHE A 150 21.94 -3.23 15.41
CA PHE A 150 23.33 -3.56 15.71
C PHE A 150 23.63 -3.69 17.20
N GLU A 151 24.36 -4.75 17.55
CA GLU A 151 24.87 -5.01 18.89
C GLU A 151 25.90 -3.96 19.32
N GLU A 152 26.62 -3.36 18.36
CA GLU A 152 27.63 -2.34 18.61
C GLU A 152 27.05 -0.96 19.02
N GLU A 153 25.72 -0.81 19.02
CA GLU A 153 25.01 0.44 19.36
C GLU A 153 25.46 1.67 18.54
N ARG A 154 26.04 1.43 17.36
CA ARG A 154 26.38 2.44 16.37
C ARG A 154 26.01 1.98 14.96
N ALA A 155 25.81 2.94 14.07
CA ALA A 155 25.55 2.67 12.66
C ALA A 155 26.81 2.22 11.90
N LEU A 156 26.61 1.61 10.74
CA LEU A 156 27.66 1.36 9.75
C LEU A 156 28.17 2.69 9.17
N GLU A 157 29.49 2.83 9.05
CA GLU A 157 30.13 4.01 8.49
C GLU A 157 30.97 3.69 7.25
N ARG A 158 31.32 4.73 6.48
CA ARG A 158 32.21 4.66 5.31
C ARG A 158 33.46 3.81 5.57
N ARG A 159 34.13 4.07 6.70
CA ARG A 159 35.39 3.40 7.09
C ARG A 159 35.24 1.90 7.32
N ASP A 160 34.10 1.46 7.87
CA ASP A 160 33.84 0.03 8.09
C ASP A 160 33.81 -0.72 6.76
N ILE A 161 33.29 -0.08 5.71
CA ILE A 161 33.21 -0.65 4.37
C ILE A 161 34.57 -0.58 3.68
N ASP A 162 35.28 0.55 3.78
CA ASP A 162 36.62 0.74 3.17
C ASP A 162 37.64 -0.31 3.68
N GLU A 163 37.52 -0.75 4.94
CA GLU A 163 38.39 -1.79 5.52
C GLU A 163 38.30 -3.14 4.80
N VAL A 164 37.17 -3.45 4.15
CA VAL A 164 36.93 -4.76 3.51
C VAL A 164 36.70 -4.69 2.01
N VAL A 165 36.30 -3.52 1.49
CA VAL A 165 36.05 -3.27 0.06
C VAL A 165 36.50 -1.85 -0.30
N SER A 166 37.71 -1.73 -0.86
CA SER A 166 38.32 -0.44 -1.23
C SER A 166 38.37 -0.17 -2.73
N ASP A 167 38.31 -1.21 -3.56
CA ASP A 167 38.47 -1.17 -5.02
C ASP A 167 37.15 -1.18 -5.80
N HIS A 168 36.02 -1.42 -5.11
CA HIS A 168 34.68 -1.29 -5.65
C HIS A 168 33.92 -0.12 -5.01
N PRO A 169 33.07 0.60 -5.77
CA PRO A 169 32.06 1.45 -5.16
C PRO A 169 31.01 0.57 -4.46
N VAL A 170 30.68 0.89 -3.21
CA VAL A 170 29.73 0.14 -2.39
C VAL A 170 28.53 1.01 -2.04
N PHE A 171 27.33 0.43 -2.16
CA PHE A 171 26.07 1.06 -1.76
C PHE A 171 25.28 0.12 -0.84
N VAL A 172 25.16 0.49 0.43
CA VAL A 172 24.39 -0.25 1.43
C VAL A 172 23.07 0.49 1.65
N GLY A 173 22.02 0.06 0.96
CA GLY A 173 20.70 0.68 1.02
C GLY A 173 19.94 0.28 2.29
N HIS A 174 19.44 1.28 3.02
CA HIS A 174 18.52 1.04 4.13
C HIS A 174 17.20 0.48 3.59
N ARG A 175 16.59 -0.44 4.33
CA ARG A 175 15.34 -1.12 3.94
C ARG A 175 14.16 -0.18 3.68
N GLY A 176 14.23 1.02 4.25
CA GLY A 176 13.25 2.08 4.08
C GLY A 176 13.37 2.84 2.76
N GLY A 177 14.50 2.70 2.05
CA GLY A 177 14.72 3.30 0.73
C GLY A 177 15.17 4.76 0.72
N HIS A 178 15.21 5.43 1.88
CA HIS A 178 15.49 6.88 1.97
C HIS A 178 16.95 7.21 2.29
N THR A 179 17.71 6.28 2.83
CA THR A 179 19.11 6.45 3.19
C THR A 179 19.98 5.29 2.72
N ALA A 180 21.27 5.55 2.60
CA ALA A 180 22.27 4.53 2.33
C ALA A 180 23.59 4.88 3.03
N VAL A 181 24.46 3.87 3.16
CA VAL A 181 25.87 4.06 3.52
C VAL A 181 26.74 3.71 2.31
N VAL A 182 27.62 4.62 1.92
CA VAL A 182 28.54 4.45 0.77
C VAL A 182 29.99 4.57 1.22
N ASN A 183 30.90 3.91 0.48
CA ASN A 183 32.33 3.89 0.78
C ASN A 183 33.10 5.04 0.10
N SER A 184 34.41 5.13 0.31
CA SER A 184 35.25 6.18 -0.29
C SER A 184 35.26 6.11 -1.82
N LYS A 185 35.30 4.89 -2.39
CA LYS A 185 35.30 4.71 -3.84
C LYS A 185 34.01 5.20 -4.48
N ALA A 186 32.87 5.04 -3.81
CA ALA A 186 31.59 5.59 -4.26
C ALA A 186 31.59 7.12 -4.30
N PHE A 187 32.14 7.80 -3.29
CA PHE A 187 32.32 9.26 -3.32
C PHE A 187 33.27 9.72 -4.43
N GLU A 188 34.38 9.00 -4.64
CA GLU A 188 35.35 9.28 -5.70
C GLU A 188 34.68 9.26 -7.09
N ILE A 189 33.97 8.17 -7.43
CA ILE A 189 33.33 8.06 -8.75
C ILE A 189 32.12 9.00 -8.94
N ALA A 190 31.51 9.45 -7.83
CA ALA A 190 30.45 10.44 -7.84
C ALA A 190 30.98 11.88 -7.90
N GLY A 191 32.29 12.10 -7.72
CA GLY A 191 32.89 13.43 -7.66
C GLY A 191 32.45 14.23 -6.43
N VAL A 192 32.06 13.56 -5.34
CA VAL A 192 31.59 14.19 -4.10
C VAL A 192 32.73 14.24 -3.10
N THR A 193 32.97 15.44 -2.56
CA THR A 193 34.03 15.72 -1.58
C THR A 193 33.43 16.30 -0.30
N VAL A 194 34.25 16.49 0.73
CA VAL A 194 33.82 17.15 1.98
C VAL A 194 33.26 18.54 1.76
N ASP A 195 33.74 19.26 0.72
CA ASP A 195 33.31 20.62 0.38
C ASP A 195 32.09 20.65 -0.54
N THR A 196 31.64 19.49 -1.04
CA THR A 196 30.46 19.42 -1.92
C THR A 196 29.21 19.77 -1.12
N PRO A 197 28.44 20.79 -1.51
CA PRO A 197 27.20 21.14 -0.81
C PRO A 197 26.17 20.03 -0.95
N ASP A 198 25.26 19.95 0.02
CA ASP A 198 24.12 19.05 -0.05
C ASP A 198 23.23 19.39 -1.28
N PRO A 199 22.76 18.40 -2.05
CA PRO A 199 21.87 18.66 -3.17
C PRO A 199 20.49 19.08 -2.67
N THR A 200 19.72 19.79 -3.49
CA THR A 200 18.32 20.11 -3.16
C THR A 200 17.54 18.84 -2.87
N GLY A 201 16.96 18.78 -1.67
CA GLY A 201 16.20 17.63 -1.19
C GLY A 201 17.03 16.38 -0.90
N GLY A 202 18.33 16.53 -0.64
CA GLY A 202 19.20 15.45 -0.20
C GLY A 202 20.24 15.91 0.82
N LYS A 203 20.97 14.97 1.40
CA LYS A 203 21.98 15.28 2.43
C LYS A 203 23.18 14.34 2.37
N TYR A 204 24.39 14.90 2.48
CA TYR A 204 25.61 14.17 2.75
C TYR A 204 26.00 14.37 4.22
N PHE A 205 26.02 13.29 4.99
CA PHE A 205 26.31 13.40 6.42
C PHE A 205 27.82 13.51 6.65
N ARG A 206 28.17 14.33 7.64
CA ARG A 206 29.55 14.57 8.07
C ARG A 206 29.69 14.28 9.55
N GLU A 207 30.78 13.66 9.92
CA GLU A 207 31.18 13.41 11.30
C GLU A 207 32.64 13.84 11.47
N ASN A 208 32.91 14.67 12.48
CA ASN A 208 34.24 15.24 12.75
C ASN A 208 34.89 15.94 11.53
N GLY A 209 34.07 16.53 10.66
CA GLY A 209 34.54 17.22 9.46
C GLY A 209 34.83 16.30 8.27
N GLU A 210 34.53 15.00 8.34
CA GLU A 210 34.68 14.07 7.22
C GLU A 210 33.32 13.52 6.76
N LEU A 211 33.23 13.07 5.50
CA LEU A 211 32.06 12.35 5.00
C LEU A 211 31.91 11.01 5.75
N SER A 212 30.80 10.82 6.45
CA SER A 212 30.55 9.61 7.26
C SER A 212 30.15 8.40 6.42
N GLY A 213 29.80 8.60 5.15
CA GLY A 213 29.23 7.57 4.26
C GLY A 213 27.71 7.56 4.25
N LYS A 214 27.05 8.07 5.29
CA LYS A 214 25.59 8.17 5.29
C LYS A 214 25.14 9.25 4.32
N ILE A 215 24.16 8.91 3.48
CA ILE A 215 23.51 9.80 2.53
C ILE A 215 21.99 9.66 2.62
N ALA A 216 21.24 10.71 2.31
CA ALA A 216 19.78 10.70 2.39
C ALA A 216 19.07 11.37 1.20
N GLU A 217 17.89 10.86 0.90
CA GLU A 217 16.93 11.36 -0.09
C GLU A 217 17.57 11.58 -1.48
N HIS A 218 17.45 12.76 -2.10
CA HIS A 218 17.98 13.01 -3.45
C HIS A 218 19.51 12.86 -3.56
N ALA A 219 20.23 12.82 -2.44
CA ALA A 219 21.65 12.48 -2.47
C ALA A 219 21.89 11.07 -3.01
N LEU A 220 20.96 10.13 -2.82
CA LEU A 220 21.08 8.76 -3.34
C LEU A 220 21.14 8.75 -4.87
N ASP A 221 20.41 9.64 -5.53
CA ASP A 221 20.33 9.68 -7.00
C ASP A 221 21.65 10.11 -7.64
N VAL A 222 22.48 10.88 -6.94
CA VAL A 222 23.82 11.24 -7.40
C VAL A 222 24.68 9.97 -7.58
N PHE A 223 24.59 9.02 -6.65
CA PHE A 223 25.32 7.76 -6.73
C PHE A 223 24.68 6.76 -7.69
N ARG A 224 23.34 6.68 -7.74
CA ARG A 224 22.62 5.77 -8.65
C ARG A 224 22.87 6.08 -10.14
N LYS A 225 23.25 7.31 -10.48
CA LYS A 225 23.48 7.76 -11.87
C LYS A 225 24.91 7.56 -12.37
N VAL A 226 25.85 7.13 -11.52
CA VAL A 226 27.25 6.92 -11.88
C VAL A 226 27.67 5.46 -11.75
N GLY A 227 28.80 5.11 -12.39
CA GLY A 227 29.36 3.76 -12.34
C GLY A 227 28.54 2.71 -13.11
N THR A 228 28.86 1.44 -12.87
CA THR A 228 28.20 0.30 -13.55
C THR A 228 27.47 -0.56 -12.53
N TRP A 229 26.14 -0.47 -12.55
CA TRP A 229 25.26 -1.23 -11.65
C TRP A 229 24.96 -2.63 -12.21
N PRO A 230 24.77 -3.65 -11.35
CA PRO A 230 24.20 -4.91 -11.78
C PRO A 230 22.82 -4.67 -12.40
N LYS A 231 22.55 -5.34 -13.53
CA LYS A 231 21.24 -5.32 -14.19
C LYS A 231 20.62 -6.69 -14.06
N MET A 232 19.36 -6.72 -13.63
CA MET A 232 18.56 -7.93 -13.73
C MET A 232 18.27 -8.20 -15.22
N ASP A 233 18.09 -9.45 -15.62
CA ASP A 233 17.56 -9.79 -16.94
C ASP A 233 16.01 -9.72 -16.91
N ARG A 234 15.37 -9.95 -18.06
CA ARG A 234 13.91 -9.87 -18.17
C ARG A 234 13.24 -11.09 -17.54
N GLU A 235 13.84 -12.26 -17.71
CA GLU A 235 13.36 -13.54 -17.23
C GLU A 235 13.35 -13.62 -15.70
N VAL A 236 14.40 -13.14 -15.03
CA VAL A 236 14.46 -13.01 -13.57
C VAL A 236 13.46 -11.96 -13.08
N ARG A 237 13.23 -10.87 -13.83
CA ARG A 237 12.14 -9.92 -13.49
C ARG A 237 10.76 -10.57 -13.49
N GLN A 238 10.43 -11.33 -14.52
CA GLN A 238 9.18 -12.10 -14.57
C GLN A 238 9.11 -13.10 -13.41
N ALA A 239 10.18 -13.84 -13.16
CA ALA A 239 10.24 -14.79 -12.05
C ALA A 239 10.04 -14.09 -10.69
N SER A 240 10.60 -12.89 -10.50
CA SER A 240 10.39 -12.07 -9.29
C SER A 240 8.93 -11.66 -9.13
N ALA A 241 8.23 -11.28 -10.20
CA ALA A 241 6.79 -10.95 -10.14
C ALA A 241 5.94 -12.17 -9.73
N LYS A 242 6.25 -13.34 -10.29
CA LYS A 242 5.62 -14.62 -9.91
C LYS A 242 5.83 -14.93 -8.43
N VAL A 243 7.09 -14.93 -7.98
CA VAL A 243 7.45 -15.26 -6.58
C VAL A 243 6.85 -14.25 -5.61
N ALA A 244 6.94 -12.95 -5.90
CA ALA A 244 6.34 -11.90 -5.07
C ALA A 244 4.83 -12.08 -4.89
N THR A 245 4.10 -12.23 -5.99
CA THR A 245 2.64 -12.41 -5.89
C THR A 245 2.25 -13.76 -5.28
N ALA A 246 3.05 -14.81 -5.43
CA ALA A 246 2.83 -16.08 -4.74
C ALA A 246 3.01 -15.93 -3.21
N ASN A 247 4.07 -15.23 -2.77
CA ASN A 247 4.32 -14.99 -1.34
C ASN A 247 3.24 -14.09 -0.72
N MET A 248 2.74 -13.10 -1.47
CA MET A 248 1.60 -12.27 -1.04
C MET A 248 0.30 -13.09 -0.97
N ALA A 249 0.04 -13.97 -1.94
CA ALA A 249 -1.11 -14.88 -1.86
C ALA A 249 -1.05 -15.81 -0.64
N ALA A 250 0.14 -16.34 -0.34
CA ALA A 250 0.41 -17.13 0.86
C ALA A 250 0.20 -16.36 2.17
N SER A 251 0.25 -15.02 2.14
CA SER A 251 -0.03 -14.20 3.31
C SER A 251 -1.49 -13.80 3.48
N ARG A 252 -2.40 -14.18 2.56
CA ARG A 252 -3.84 -13.82 2.48
C ARG A 252 -4.17 -12.63 1.57
N LEU A 253 -3.20 -12.08 0.83
CA LEU A 253 -3.48 -10.99 -0.11
C LEU A 253 -4.05 -11.53 -1.42
N THR A 254 -5.10 -10.90 -1.92
CA THR A 254 -5.61 -11.13 -3.29
C THR A 254 -5.33 -9.94 -4.20
N SER A 255 -5.03 -8.78 -3.64
CA SER A 255 -4.66 -7.57 -4.37
C SER A 255 -3.51 -6.84 -3.68
N THR A 256 -2.63 -6.26 -4.49
CA THR A 256 -1.58 -5.36 -4.04
C THR A 256 -1.48 -4.14 -4.98
N THR A 257 -0.86 -3.08 -4.50
CA THR A 257 -0.43 -1.94 -5.31
C THR A 257 1.09 -1.92 -5.37
N ASP A 258 1.66 -1.90 -6.57
CA ASP A 258 3.09 -1.61 -6.77
C ASP A 258 3.27 -0.10 -6.96
N ALA A 259 3.86 0.55 -5.96
CA ALA A 259 4.07 1.98 -5.92
C ALA A 259 5.44 2.36 -6.52
N TYR A 260 5.49 3.49 -7.21
CA TYR A 260 6.74 4.03 -7.79
C TYR A 260 7.38 3.09 -8.84
N GLY A 261 6.56 2.34 -9.58
CA GLY A 261 7.07 1.38 -10.56
C GLY A 261 7.62 2.06 -11.82
N ASN A 262 8.55 1.38 -12.49
CA ASN A 262 9.12 1.78 -13.77
C ASN A 262 8.71 0.83 -14.92
N ALA A 263 9.20 1.08 -16.14
CA ALA A 263 8.85 0.29 -17.32
C ALA A 263 9.24 -1.19 -17.20
N ASP A 264 10.34 -1.50 -16.52
CA ASP A 264 10.78 -2.87 -16.29
C ASP A 264 9.87 -3.61 -15.30
N ASN A 265 9.38 -2.92 -14.25
CA ASN A 265 8.38 -3.47 -13.34
C ASN A 265 7.08 -3.80 -14.08
N MET A 266 6.58 -2.87 -14.90
CA MET A 266 5.38 -3.10 -15.72
C MET A 266 5.54 -4.30 -16.65
N ARG A 267 6.67 -4.39 -17.37
CA ARG A 267 6.95 -5.54 -18.27
C ARG A 267 6.98 -6.86 -17.49
N ALA A 268 7.58 -6.89 -16.31
CA ALA A 268 7.61 -8.08 -15.47
C ALA A 268 6.19 -8.58 -15.15
N TYR A 269 5.28 -7.68 -14.80
CA TYR A 269 3.88 -8.02 -14.55
C TYR A 269 3.13 -8.44 -15.80
N GLN A 270 3.36 -7.78 -16.94
CA GLN A 270 2.74 -8.15 -18.22
C GLN A 270 3.16 -9.55 -18.67
N ASP A 271 4.46 -9.86 -18.56
CA ASP A 271 5.02 -11.16 -18.93
C ASP A 271 4.47 -12.26 -18.01
N ALA A 272 4.47 -12.03 -16.70
CA ALA A 272 3.90 -12.96 -15.73
C ALA A 272 2.37 -13.12 -15.91
N LEU A 273 1.65 -12.06 -16.26
CA LEU A 273 0.21 -12.14 -16.56
C LEU A 273 -0.05 -12.97 -17.81
N ALA A 274 0.68 -12.73 -18.89
CA ALA A 274 0.55 -13.49 -20.15
C ALA A 274 0.87 -14.98 -19.96
N ALA A 275 1.79 -15.31 -19.04
CA ALA A 275 2.12 -16.68 -18.66
C ALA A 275 1.14 -17.30 -17.63
N GLY A 276 0.15 -16.55 -17.12
CA GLY A 276 -0.79 -17.03 -16.10
C GLY A 276 -0.16 -17.19 -14.71
N GLU A 277 0.93 -16.49 -14.43
CA GLU A 277 1.78 -16.69 -13.24
C GLU A 277 1.51 -15.72 -12.09
N LEU A 278 0.63 -14.71 -12.27
CA LEU A 278 0.24 -13.80 -11.20
C LEU A 278 -0.72 -14.45 -10.21
N ASN A 279 -0.41 -14.33 -8.92
CA ASN A 279 -1.24 -14.86 -7.82
C ASN A 279 -1.93 -13.78 -6.97
N CYS A 280 -1.69 -12.51 -7.30
CA CYS A 280 -2.41 -11.34 -6.79
C CYS A 280 -2.75 -10.41 -7.96
N ARG A 281 -3.82 -9.63 -7.79
CA ARG A 281 -4.14 -8.49 -8.67
C ARG A 281 -3.20 -7.34 -8.35
N VAL A 282 -2.77 -6.59 -9.37
CA VAL A 282 -1.81 -5.49 -9.23
C VAL A 282 -2.41 -4.19 -9.74
N ALA A 283 -2.50 -3.20 -8.85
CA ALA A 283 -2.61 -1.80 -9.25
C ALA A 283 -1.21 -1.20 -9.35
N PHE A 284 -0.82 -0.72 -10.53
CA PHE A 284 0.52 -0.23 -10.79
C PHE A 284 0.56 1.29 -10.78
N MET A 285 1.29 1.90 -9.85
CA MET A 285 1.49 3.35 -9.80
C MET A 285 2.84 3.72 -10.40
N PRO A 286 2.91 4.27 -11.63
CA PRO A 286 4.17 4.68 -12.23
C PRO A 286 4.81 5.80 -11.41
N GLY A 287 6.15 5.81 -11.32
CA GLY A 287 6.89 6.94 -10.77
C GLY A 287 6.70 8.17 -11.64
N GLY A 288 6.35 9.32 -11.05
CA GLY A 288 5.99 10.51 -11.83
C GLY A 288 7.14 11.21 -12.54
N ASN A 289 8.39 10.90 -12.18
CA ASN A 289 9.59 11.38 -12.88
C ASN A 289 10.21 10.30 -13.79
N SER A 290 9.40 9.35 -14.27
CA SER A 290 9.89 8.20 -15.05
C SER A 290 9.47 8.26 -16.52
N ASP A 291 10.31 7.69 -17.39
CA ASP A 291 10.00 7.46 -18.80
C ASP A 291 8.69 6.66 -18.99
N MET A 292 8.35 5.82 -18.01
CA MET A 292 7.08 5.07 -17.99
C MET A 292 5.89 6.03 -17.93
N PHE A 293 5.91 7.01 -17.02
CA PHE A 293 4.82 7.97 -16.89
C PHE A 293 4.69 8.86 -18.13
N GLU A 294 5.81 9.38 -18.65
CA GLU A 294 5.82 10.14 -19.90
C GLU A 294 5.27 9.33 -21.08
N GLY A 295 5.67 8.06 -21.19
CA GLY A 295 5.17 7.15 -22.22
C GLY A 295 3.66 6.89 -22.11
N LEU A 296 3.12 6.73 -20.89
CA LEU A 296 1.68 6.57 -20.66
C LEU A 296 0.90 7.81 -21.09
N LYS A 297 1.38 9.01 -20.71
CA LYS A 297 0.77 10.28 -21.14
C LYS A 297 0.76 10.42 -22.65
N ALA A 298 1.91 10.17 -23.30
CA ALA A 298 2.04 10.24 -24.75
C ALA A 298 1.12 9.25 -25.49
N ALA A 299 0.85 8.10 -24.88
CA ALA A 299 -0.07 7.09 -25.40
C ALA A 299 -1.56 7.36 -25.09
N GLY A 300 -1.88 8.42 -24.34
CA GLY A 300 -3.25 8.72 -23.91
C GLY A 300 -3.81 7.72 -22.88
N ILE A 301 -2.94 7.00 -22.17
CA ILE A 301 -3.32 6.06 -21.12
C ILE A 301 -3.51 6.84 -19.81
N ARG A 302 -4.58 6.52 -19.08
CA ARG A 302 -4.99 7.22 -17.86
C ARG A 302 -5.20 6.29 -16.67
N SER A 303 -5.36 6.84 -15.48
CA SER A 303 -5.67 6.08 -14.27
C SER A 303 -6.91 5.19 -14.44
N GLY A 304 -6.78 3.91 -14.08
CA GLY A 304 -7.81 2.89 -14.20
C GLY A 304 -7.76 2.04 -15.47
N PHE A 305 -6.89 2.35 -16.44
CA PHE A 305 -6.67 1.54 -17.63
C PHE A 305 -6.10 0.15 -17.27
N GLY A 306 -6.54 -0.90 -17.95
CA GLY A 306 -6.16 -2.29 -17.68
C GLY A 306 -7.39 -3.16 -17.41
N ASP A 307 -7.21 -4.26 -16.68
CA ASP A 307 -8.28 -5.23 -16.41
C ASP A 307 -8.46 -5.52 -14.90
N ASP A 308 -9.05 -6.67 -14.56
CA ASP A 308 -9.23 -7.13 -13.17
C ASP A 308 -7.90 -7.64 -12.54
N MET A 309 -6.86 -7.92 -13.33
CA MET A 309 -5.59 -8.50 -12.88
C MET A 309 -4.43 -7.50 -12.84
N LEU A 310 -4.28 -6.65 -13.85
CA LEU A 310 -3.24 -5.63 -13.93
C LEU A 310 -3.83 -4.33 -14.46
N ARG A 311 -3.70 -3.25 -13.69
CA ARG A 311 -4.22 -1.93 -14.07
C ARG A 311 -3.31 -0.79 -13.65
N ILE A 312 -3.38 0.31 -14.40
CA ILE A 312 -2.73 1.57 -14.08
C ILE A 312 -3.48 2.25 -12.93
N GLY A 313 -2.76 2.52 -11.85
CA GLY A 313 -3.21 3.23 -10.66
C GLY A 313 -3.06 4.75 -10.79
N ALA A 314 -2.84 5.39 -9.66
CA ALA A 314 -2.40 6.78 -9.60
C ALA A 314 -0.91 6.89 -10.01
N VAL A 315 -0.44 8.07 -10.41
CA VAL A 315 1.00 8.35 -10.49
C VAL A 315 1.57 8.58 -9.08
N LYS A 316 2.77 8.08 -8.78
CA LYS A 316 3.42 8.20 -7.46
C LYS A 316 4.54 9.25 -7.48
N TYR A 317 4.55 10.15 -6.51
CA TYR A 317 5.66 11.08 -6.19
C TYR A 317 6.09 10.96 -4.72
N SER A 318 7.15 11.69 -4.34
CA SER A 318 7.63 11.81 -2.95
C SER A 318 7.94 13.27 -2.62
N ALA A 319 7.35 13.79 -1.55
CA ALA A 319 7.51 15.19 -1.12
C ALA A 319 8.41 15.35 0.12
N ASP A 320 8.61 14.29 0.90
CA ASP A 320 9.58 14.26 2.00
C ASP A 320 10.19 12.86 2.18
N GLY A 321 10.90 12.69 3.30
CA GLY A 321 11.62 11.47 3.67
C GLY A 321 10.86 10.48 4.55
N SER A 322 11.64 9.66 5.24
CA SER A 322 11.23 8.51 6.04
C SER A 322 10.92 8.87 7.49
N ALA A 323 9.89 8.23 8.03
CA ALA A 323 9.64 8.23 9.47
C ALA A 323 10.53 7.22 10.24
N SER A 324 11.16 6.23 9.58
CA SER A 324 12.12 5.32 10.26
C SER A 324 13.56 5.84 10.22
N GLU A 325 13.92 6.55 9.16
CA GLU A 325 15.29 7.04 8.95
C GLU A 325 15.50 8.49 9.38
N ARG A 326 14.45 9.08 9.97
CA ARG A 326 14.47 10.42 10.60
C ARG A 326 14.70 11.53 9.58
N THR A 327 14.02 11.42 8.44
CA THR A 327 14.11 12.38 7.34
C THR A 327 12.75 12.93 6.90
N MET A 328 11.62 12.47 7.46
CA MET A 328 10.32 13.10 7.24
C MET A 328 10.30 14.55 7.75
N SER A 329 9.63 15.44 7.02
CA SER A 329 9.69 16.88 7.24
C SER A 329 8.64 17.36 8.25
N MET A 330 9.08 17.85 9.41
CA MET A 330 8.21 18.22 10.52
C MET A 330 8.25 19.72 10.83
N SER A 331 7.15 20.24 11.37
CA SER A 331 7.08 21.63 11.86
C SER A 331 7.82 21.85 13.18
N THR A 332 8.20 20.77 13.86
CA THR A 332 8.97 20.77 15.10
C THR A 332 10.22 19.92 14.93
N PRO A 333 11.34 20.26 15.61
CA PRO A 333 12.57 19.53 15.43
C PRO A 333 12.50 18.11 16.00
N TYR A 334 13.37 17.25 15.49
CA TYR A 334 13.61 15.92 16.06
C TYR A 334 14.13 16.03 17.51
N LYS A 335 13.74 15.08 18.37
CA LYS A 335 14.12 15.11 19.78
C LYS A 335 15.65 15.09 19.92
N GLY A 336 16.20 16.06 20.65
CA GLY A 336 17.65 16.18 20.85
C GLY A 336 18.42 16.76 19.65
N GLN A 337 17.73 17.21 18.59
CA GLN A 337 18.35 17.76 17.38
C GLN A 337 17.66 19.08 16.99
N PRO A 338 18.00 20.22 17.62
CA PRO A 338 17.24 21.47 17.51
C PRO A 338 17.16 22.04 16.08
N ASP A 339 18.13 21.71 15.23
CA ASP A 339 18.21 22.19 13.83
C ASP A 339 17.81 21.13 12.80
N ASN A 340 17.33 19.96 13.25
CA ASN A 340 16.86 18.91 12.34
C ASN A 340 15.33 18.93 12.27
N PHE A 341 14.80 19.33 11.12
CA PHE A 341 13.37 19.34 10.81
C PHE A 341 13.00 18.32 9.73
N GLY A 342 13.93 17.43 9.34
CA GLY A 342 13.76 16.52 8.20
C GLY A 342 14.14 17.14 6.87
N ILE A 343 13.74 16.48 5.78
CA ILE A 343 14.15 16.81 4.41
C ILE A 343 12.91 16.81 3.52
N LEU A 344 12.61 17.96 2.92
CA LEU A 344 11.68 18.05 1.80
C LEU A 344 12.39 17.63 0.52
N THR A 345 11.77 16.74 -0.24
CA THR A 345 12.27 16.29 -1.55
C THR A 345 11.64 17.06 -2.69
N MET A 346 10.52 17.75 -2.46
CA MET A 346 9.92 18.66 -3.44
C MET A 346 9.63 20.02 -2.83
N THR A 347 9.83 21.09 -3.59
CA THR A 347 9.29 22.42 -3.25
C THR A 347 7.78 22.46 -3.50
N GLN A 348 7.09 23.47 -2.96
CA GLN A 348 5.66 23.65 -3.22
C GLN A 348 5.36 23.77 -4.72
N GLU A 349 6.19 24.53 -5.44
CA GLU A 349 6.05 24.74 -6.88
C GLU A 349 6.22 23.43 -7.67
N GLN A 350 7.15 22.56 -7.24
CA GLN A 350 7.32 21.24 -7.84
C GLN A 350 6.12 20.33 -7.58
N ILE A 351 5.55 20.36 -6.37
CA ILE A 351 4.34 19.60 -6.05
C ILE A 351 3.16 20.10 -6.90
N ASP A 352 2.98 21.43 -6.98
CA ASP A 352 1.93 22.03 -7.79
C ASP A 352 2.05 21.65 -9.27
N ALA A 353 3.25 21.73 -9.84
CA ALA A 353 3.50 21.36 -11.23
C ALA A 353 3.25 19.86 -11.49
N ALA A 354 3.69 18.98 -10.58
CA ALA A 354 3.47 17.54 -10.68
C ALA A 354 1.99 17.16 -10.61
N VAL A 355 1.23 17.82 -9.73
CA VAL A 355 -0.22 17.62 -9.61
C VAL A 355 -0.95 18.16 -10.86
N ASP A 356 -0.58 19.34 -11.34
CA ASP A 356 -1.18 19.94 -12.54
C ASP A 356 -0.96 19.06 -13.77
N ASP A 357 0.27 18.59 -13.99
CA ASP A 357 0.60 17.72 -15.11
C ASP A 357 -0.17 16.40 -15.05
N ALA A 358 -0.25 15.76 -13.87
CA ALA A 358 -0.99 14.52 -13.72
C ALA A 358 -2.50 14.70 -13.97
N VAL A 359 -3.11 15.75 -13.41
CA VAL A 359 -4.53 16.04 -13.60
C VAL A 359 -4.85 16.39 -15.05
N ALA A 360 -3.98 17.16 -15.73
CA ALA A 360 -4.13 17.50 -17.14
C ALA A 360 -4.12 16.27 -18.08
N HIS A 361 -3.58 15.13 -17.61
CA HIS A 361 -3.50 13.87 -18.35
C HIS A 361 -4.38 12.76 -17.75
N ASP A 362 -5.46 13.12 -17.02
CA ASP A 362 -6.43 12.19 -16.44
C ASP A 362 -5.84 11.18 -15.42
N PHE A 363 -4.72 11.54 -14.76
CA PHE A 363 -4.16 10.73 -13.68
C PHE A 363 -4.66 11.16 -12.31
N ARG A 364 -4.98 10.17 -11.48
CA ARG A 364 -5.00 10.33 -10.03
C ARG A 364 -3.56 10.44 -9.54
N VAL A 365 -3.35 11.16 -8.43
CA VAL A 365 -2.04 11.37 -7.83
C VAL A 365 -1.97 10.70 -6.46
N GLY A 366 -0.87 10.02 -6.17
CA GLY A 366 -0.48 9.58 -4.83
C GLY A 366 0.88 10.17 -4.48
N ILE A 367 0.98 10.96 -3.42
CA ILE A 367 2.26 11.57 -3.01
C ILE A 367 2.65 11.05 -1.64
N HIS A 368 3.87 10.54 -1.53
CA HIS A 368 4.51 10.25 -0.25
C HIS A 368 4.70 11.56 0.53
N ALA A 369 4.04 11.63 1.68
CA ALA A 369 4.19 12.71 2.64
C ALA A 369 3.99 12.16 4.05
N ASN A 370 5.07 12.07 4.80
CA ASN A 370 5.08 11.53 6.16
C ASN A 370 4.84 12.62 7.21
N GLY A 371 5.62 13.70 7.15
CA GLY A 371 5.59 14.76 8.14
C GLY A 371 4.52 15.81 7.84
N ASP A 372 4.12 16.54 8.88
CA ASP A 372 3.00 17.49 8.83
C ASP A 372 3.24 18.65 7.85
N VAL A 373 4.50 19.05 7.63
CA VAL A 373 4.87 20.08 6.65
C VAL A 373 4.63 19.59 5.23
N ALA A 374 5.05 18.37 4.91
CA ALA A 374 4.87 17.80 3.57
C ALA A 374 3.39 17.52 3.28
N ILE A 375 2.64 17.04 4.28
CA ILE A 375 1.19 16.80 4.17
C ILE A 375 0.45 18.11 3.89
N ASP A 376 0.80 19.21 4.58
CA ASP A 376 0.25 20.55 4.31
C ASP A 376 0.48 20.99 2.85
N MET A 377 1.71 20.82 2.35
CA MET A 377 2.09 21.20 0.99
C MET A 377 1.33 20.40 -0.08
N VAL A 378 1.19 19.09 0.12
CA VAL A 378 0.42 18.22 -0.76
C VAL A 378 -1.07 18.59 -0.74
N LEU A 379 -1.63 18.87 0.43
CA LEU A 379 -3.03 19.30 0.55
C LEU A 379 -3.27 20.63 -0.16
N LYS A 380 -2.35 21.60 -0.10
CA LYS A 380 -2.47 22.86 -0.84
C LYS A 380 -2.61 22.63 -2.35
N ALA A 381 -1.78 21.74 -2.91
CA ALA A 381 -1.84 21.41 -4.33
C ALA A 381 -3.16 20.70 -4.69
N TYR A 382 -3.61 19.76 -3.86
CA TYR A 382 -4.90 19.08 -4.07
C TYR A 382 -6.10 20.00 -3.94
N GLU A 383 -6.13 20.87 -2.92
CA GLU A 383 -7.19 21.87 -2.74
C GLU A 383 -7.30 22.79 -3.95
N ARG A 384 -6.16 23.21 -4.51
CA ARG A 384 -6.10 24.06 -5.70
C ARG A 384 -6.75 23.39 -6.92
N VAL A 385 -6.39 22.15 -7.24
CA VAL A 385 -6.97 21.46 -8.41
C VAL A 385 -8.41 21.01 -8.19
N LEU A 386 -8.79 20.72 -6.94
CA LEU A 386 -10.16 20.33 -6.59
C LEU A 386 -11.14 21.51 -6.58
N ALA A 387 -10.68 22.74 -6.32
CA ALA A 387 -11.54 23.93 -6.30
C ALA A 387 -12.28 24.17 -7.64
N GLY A 388 -11.67 23.77 -8.76
CA GLY A 388 -12.27 23.85 -10.10
C GLY A 388 -12.74 22.52 -10.67
N HIS A 389 -12.62 21.41 -9.93
CA HIS A 389 -12.91 20.07 -10.45
C HIS A 389 -14.41 19.85 -10.64
N THR A 390 -14.79 19.29 -11.79
CA THR A 390 -16.19 18.92 -12.08
C THR A 390 -16.29 17.41 -12.23
N GLY A 391 -17.28 16.80 -11.59
CA GLY A 391 -17.52 15.35 -11.64
C GLY A 391 -17.19 14.63 -10.33
N GLN A 392 -16.95 13.32 -10.44
CA GLN A 392 -16.61 12.49 -9.28
C GLN A 392 -15.25 12.91 -8.73
N ASN A 393 -15.14 13.03 -7.40
CA ASN A 393 -13.88 13.30 -6.74
C ASN A 393 -12.84 12.24 -7.16
N PRO A 394 -11.64 12.63 -7.60
CA PRO A 394 -10.61 11.71 -8.08
C PRO A 394 -9.94 10.89 -6.97
N ARG A 395 -10.27 11.15 -5.70
CA ARG A 395 -9.71 10.50 -4.49
C ARG A 395 -8.19 10.41 -4.58
N HIS A 396 -7.54 11.56 -4.79
CA HIS A 396 -6.09 11.64 -4.67
C HIS A 396 -5.64 11.09 -3.32
N ARG A 397 -4.40 10.61 -3.27
CA ARG A 397 -3.88 9.87 -2.12
C ARG A 397 -2.72 10.59 -1.48
N ILE A 398 -2.71 10.60 -0.15
CA ILE A 398 -1.51 10.95 0.61
C ILE A 398 -0.95 9.64 1.14
N GLU A 399 0.17 9.23 0.55
CA GLU A 399 0.83 8.01 0.94
C GLU A 399 1.56 8.22 2.26
N HIS A 400 1.46 7.22 3.14
CA HIS A 400 1.94 7.23 4.51
C HIS A 400 1.18 8.18 5.45
N CYS A 401 1.02 9.47 5.10
CA CYS A 401 0.21 10.43 5.88
C CYS A 401 0.44 10.29 7.40
N SER A 402 1.71 10.24 7.80
CA SER A 402 2.10 9.60 9.05
C SER A 402 1.84 10.48 10.27
N LEU A 403 2.26 11.74 10.25
CA LEU A 403 2.09 12.68 11.35
C LEU A 403 0.98 13.68 11.03
N ILE A 404 -0.16 13.55 11.70
CA ILE A 404 -1.29 14.45 11.49
C ILE A 404 -1.52 15.41 12.67
N ASN A 405 -2.28 16.45 12.41
CA ASN A 405 -2.88 17.33 13.41
C ASN A 405 -4.34 17.61 13.03
N ASP A 406 -5.09 18.27 13.92
CA ASP A 406 -6.53 18.51 13.73
C ASP A 406 -6.84 19.36 12.49
N GLU A 407 -5.95 20.27 12.11
CA GLU A 407 -6.12 21.08 10.90
C GLU A 407 -5.96 20.22 9.63
N LEU A 408 -4.90 19.43 9.54
CA LEU A 408 -4.67 18.52 8.41
C LEU A 408 -5.80 17.50 8.30
N LEU A 409 -6.29 16.95 9.43
CA LEU A 409 -7.42 16.03 9.45
C LEU A 409 -8.70 16.65 8.86
N ARG A 410 -9.02 17.90 9.24
CA ARG A 410 -10.18 18.62 8.68
C ARG A 410 -10.04 18.86 7.18
N ARG A 411 -8.84 19.19 6.70
CA ARG A 411 -8.57 19.43 5.28
C ARG A 411 -8.62 18.14 4.45
N ILE A 412 -8.09 17.03 4.95
CA ILE A 412 -8.23 15.71 4.33
C ILE A 412 -9.72 15.33 4.22
N ARG A 413 -10.51 15.55 5.28
CA ARG A 413 -11.96 15.33 5.23
C ARG A 413 -12.65 16.19 4.17
N ALA A 414 -12.34 17.48 4.13
CA ALA A 414 -12.98 18.42 3.22
C ALA A 414 -12.67 18.13 1.74
N THR A 415 -11.43 17.71 1.45
CA THR A 415 -10.97 17.40 0.10
C THR A 415 -11.40 16.03 -0.40
N GLY A 416 -11.73 15.09 0.49
CA GLY A 416 -12.05 13.70 0.13
C GLY A 416 -10.82 12.89 -0.32
N VAL A 417 -9.63 13.39 0.00
CA VAL A 417 -8.34 12.70 -0.19
C VAL A 417 -8.28 11.45 0.69
N VAL A 418 -7.63 10.41 0.18
CA VAL A 418 -7.50 9.12 0.88
C VAL A 418 -6.11 9.02 1.52
N PRO A 419 -5.99 9.02 2.85
CA PRO A 419 -4.72 8.76 3.52
C PRO A 419 -4.38 7.27 3.49
N ALA A 420 -3.10 6.94 3.36
CA ALA A 420 -2.59 5.57 3.37
C ALA A 420 -1.56 5.34 4.49
N PRO A 421 -1.95 5.44 5.78
CA PRO A 421 -1.06 5.20 6.90
C PRO A 421 -0.57 3.76 6.97
N PHE A 422 0.68 3.62 7.43
CA PHE A 422 1.28 2.31 7.58
C PHE A 422 0.53 1.45 8.59
N TYR A 423 0.11 0.26 8.18
CA TYR A 423 -0.76 -0.60 8.98
C TYR A 423 0.00 -1.62 9.86
N THR A 424 1.28 -1.93 9.58
CA THR A 424 2.11 -2.93 10.27
C THR A 424 3.25 -2.30 11.07
N TYR A 425 3.50 -1.02 10.85
CA TYR A 425 4.67 -0.32 11.34
C TYR A 425 4.75 -0.26 12.86
N ILE A 426 3.63 -0.11 13.58
CA ILE A 426 3.67 -0.08 15.04
C ILE A 426 4.13 -1.42 15.59
N TYR A 427 3.60 -2.53 15.06
CA TYR A 427 4.01 -3.85 15.49
C TYR A 427 5.47 -4.14 15.17
N TYR A 428 5.89 -3.80 13.95
CA TYR A 428 7.20 -4.20 13.43
C TYR A 428 8.34 -3.23 13.75
N HIS A 429 8.07 -1.92 13.79
CA HIS A 429 9.04 -0.84 13.96
C HIS A 429 8.73 0.08 15.15
N GLY A 430 7.88 -0.35 16.09
CA GLY A 430 7.48 0.48 17.24
C GLY A 430 8.65 1.09 18.02
N ASN A 431 9.76 0.35 18.14
CA ASN A 431 10.97 0.79 18.82
C ASN A 431 11.63 2.04 18.20
N LYS A 432 11.44 2.29 16.90
CA LYS A 432 12.03 3.44 16.20
C LYS A 432 11.44 4.79 16.64
N TRP A 433 10.33 4.78 17.37
CA TRP A 433 9.59 5.99 17.77
C TRP A 433 10.11 6.69 19.03
N LEU A 434 11.12 6.12 19.70
CA LEU A 434 11.76 6.76 20.86
C LEU A 434 12.28 8.18 20.54
N ASP A 435 12.72 8.40 19.29
CA ASP A 435 13.32 9.64 18.82
C ASP A 435 12.31 10.74 18.48
N TYR A 436 11.02 10.40 18.44
CA TYR A 436 9.93 11.35 18.14
C TYR A 436 9.22 11.85 19.41
N GLY A 437 9.26 11.05 20.48
CA GLY A 437 8.61 11.33 21.76
C GLY A 437 7.15 10.85 21.82
N GLU A 438 6.65 10.67 23.05
CA GLU A 438 5.33 10.07 23.30
C GLU A 438 4.15 10.92 22.81
N GLU A 439 4.33 12.25 22.76
CA GLU A 439 3.31 13.20 22.32
C GLU A 439 2.99 13.01 20.83
N LYS A 440 4.01 13.01 19.96
CA LYS A 440 3.84 12.79 18.51
C LYS A 440 3.18 11.43 18.23
N MET A 441 3.46 10.42 19.05
CA MET A 441 2.84 9.10 18.86
C MET A 441 1.31 9.09 19.02
N GLN A 442 0.72 10.07 19.69
CA GLN A 442 -0.74 10.20 19.78
C GLN A 442 -1.37 10.59 18.43
N SER A 443 -0.59 11.15 17.51
CA SER A 443 -1.05 11.68 16.23
C SER A 443 -0.39 10.97 15.03
N MET A 444 0.38 9.91 15.29
CA MET A 444 1.04 9.10 14.26
C MET A 444 0.27 7.84 13.84
N PHE A 445 0.23 7.60 12.52
CA PHE A 445 -0.52 6.51 11.88
C PHE A 445 -1.96 6.48 12.39
N ALA A 446 -2.64 7.62 12.25
CA ALA A 446 -3.83 7.97 13.01
C ALA A 446 -5.12 7.32 12.49
N HIS A 447 -5.12 5.99 12.38
CA HIS A 447 -6.24 5.20 11.86
C HIS A 447 -7.56 5.54 12.57
N ARG A 448 -7.57 5.62 13.91
CA ARG A 448 -8.77 5.98 14.69
C ARG A 448 -9.26 7.39 14.35
N SER A 449 -8.36 8.37 14.33
CA SER A 449 -8.72 9.77 14.02
C SER A 449 -9.33 9.90 12.61
N PHE A 450 -8.79 9.20 11.61
CA PHE A 450 -9.37 9.18 10.27
C PHE A 450 -10.77 8.55 10.26
N LEU A 451 -10.94 7.40 10.92
CA LEU A 451 -12.23 6.71 10.99
C LEU A 451 -13.29 7.54 11.72
N ASP A 452 -12.94 8.22 12.82
CA ASP A 452 -13.86 9.11 13.56
C ASP A 452 -14.29 10.32 12.73
N ALA A 453 -13.38 10.84 11.91
CA ALA A 453 -13.69 11.87 10.92
C ALA A 453 -14.47 11.31 9.70
N GLY A 454 -14.75 10.01 9.66
CA GLY A 454 -15.45 9.30 8.57
C GLY A 454 -14.63 9.18 7.27
N ILE A 455 -13.31 9.36 7.34
CA ILE A 455 -12.40 9.30 6.20
C ILE A 455 -12.03 7.82 5.94
N PRO A 456 -12.24 7.28 4.73
CA PRO A 456 -11.75 5.95 4.36
C PRO A 456 -10.22 5.91 4.38
N VAL A 457 -9.64 4.85 4.96
CA VAL A 457 -8.19 4.72 5.17
C VAL A 457 -7.65 3.62 4.28
N ALA A 458 -6.69 3.94 3.42
CA ALA A 458 -6.05 2.92 2.58
C ALA A 458 -5.09 2.05 3.43
N PRO A 459 -5.19 0.72 3.34
CA PRO A 459 -4.26 -0.20 4.00
C PRO A 459 -2.89 -0.14 3.32
N ALA A 460 -1.81 0.21 4.03
CA ALA A 460 -0.48 0.32 3.44
C ALA A 460 0.56 -0.47 4.24
N SER A 461 1.17 -1.50 3.64
CA SER A 461 2.36 -2.15 4.22
C SER A 461 3.60 -1.31 4.03
N ASP A 462 3.69 -0.70 2.85
CA ASP A 462 4.92 -0.19 2.31
C ASP A 462 6.04 -1.25 2.37
N PHE A 463 5.75 -2.48 1.95
CA PHE A 463 6.78 -3.50 1.78
C PHE A 463 7.80 -3.03 0.74
N THR A 464 9.11 -3.19 0.93
CA THR A 464 9.85 -3.93 1.98
C THR A 464 10.13 -3.23 3.32
N PRO A 465 9.99 -1.89 3.50
CA PRO A 465 10.13 -1.26 4.81
C PRO A 465 9.35 -1.99 5.92
N GLY A 466 8.08 -2.27 5.69
CA GLY A 466 7.22 -3.06 6.58
C GLY A 466 6.82 -4.43 5.99
N PRO A 467 6.54 -5.45 6.82
CA PRO A 467 5.87 -6.68 6.38
C PRO A 467 4.48 -6.39 5.79
N TYR A 468 4.05 -7.20 4.81
CA TYR A 468 2.75 -7.07 4.13
C TYR A 468 1.64 -7.97 4.69
N GLU A 469 1.92 -8.73 5.75
CA GLU A 469 1.01 -9.74 6.29
C GLU A 469 -0.26 -9.09 6.91
N PRO A 470 -1.47 -9.35 6.38
CA PRO A 470 -2.71 -8.75 6.87
C PRO A 470 -3.00 -9.05 8.34
N MET A 471 -2.67 -10.24 8.84
CA MET A 471 -2.88 -10.58 10.25
C MET A 471 -2.00 -9.75 11.20
N MET A 472 -0.78 -9.41 10.75
CA MET A 472 0.07 -8.46 11.46
C MET A 472 -0.51 -7.05 11.39
N ALA A 473 -1.03 -6.63 10.24
CA ALA A 473 -1.68 -5.33 10.09
C ALA A 473 -2.88 -5.18 11.04
N LEU A 474 -3.74 -6.20 11.11
CA LEU A 474 -4.85 -6.27 12.05
C LEU A 474 -4.36 -6.15 13.49
N GLN A 475 -3.38 -6.95 13.90
CA GLN A 475 -2.83 -6.88 15.25
C GLN A 475 -2.25 -5.51 15.56
N SER A 476 -1.43 -4.97 14.67
CA SER A 476 -0.78 -3.67 14.79
C SER A 476 -1.80 -2.54 15.00
N MET A 477 -2.87 -2.50 14.19
CA MET A 477 -3.92 -1.48 14.32
C MET A 477 -4.78 -1.67 15.58
N VAL A 478 -5.10 -2.93 15.97
CA VAL A 478 -5.99 -3.22 17.10
C VAL A 478 -5.29 -3.06 18.45
N THR A 479 -4.07 -3.59 18.55
CA THR A 479 -3.33 -3.62 19.82
C THR A 479 -2.45 -2.39 19.99
N ARG A 480 -1.97 -1.80 18.87
CA ARG A 480 -0.94 -0.75 18.88
C ARG A 480 0.29 -1.14 19.71
N THR A 481 0.63 -2.43 19.76
CA THR A 481 1.82 -2.94 20.46
C THR A 481 2.94 -3.26 19.47
N ASP A 482 4.20 -3.10 19.87
CA ASP A 482 5.34 -3.69 19.16
C ASP A 482 5.54 -5.18 19.44
N THR A 483 6.54 -5.80 18.81
CA THR A 483 6.92 -7.21 19.01
C THR A 483 7.31 -7.57 20.46
N ARG A 484 7.62 -6.58 21.32
CA ARG A 484 7.91 -6.76 22.74
C ARG A 484 6.69 -6.47 23.64
N GLY A 485 5.53 -6.18 23.03
CA GLY A 485 4.28 -5.89 23.74
C GLY A 485 4.16 -4.46 24.25
N ARG A 486 5.11 -3.56 23.93
CA ARG A 486 5.00 -2.16 24.35
C ARG A 486 3.97 -1.43 23.48
N VAL A 487 3.09 -0.67 24.13
CA VAL A 487 2.02 0.09 23.48
C VAL A 487 2.53 1.44 22.98
N TRP A 488 2.11 1.83 21.77
CA TRP A 488 2.47 3.08 21.09
C TRP A 488 1.22 3.82 20.62
N GLY A 489 0.95 5.03 21.11
CA GLY A 489 -0.23 5.83 20.70
C GLY A 489 -1.54 5.06 20.84
N ALA A 490 -1.86 4.64 22.08
CA ALA A 490 -3.00 3.78 22.38
C ALA A 490 -4.37 4.36 21.95
N ASN A 491 -4.46 5.69 21.86
CA ASN A 491 -5.62 6.41 21.37
C ASN A 491 -5.93 6.14 19.88
N GLN A 492 -4.98 5.60 19.12
CA GLN A 492 -5.14 5.30 17.69
C GLN A 492 -5.58 3.84 17.41
N ARG A 493 -5.96 3.08 18.44
CA ARG A 493 -6.50 1.72 18.28
C ARG A 493 -7.83 1.72 17.52
N VAL A 494 -8.03 0.69 16.72
CA VAL A 494 -9.31 0.42 16.04
C VAL A 494 -9.85 -0.95 16.45
N ALA A 495 -11.15 -1.17 16.27
CA ALA A 495 -11.75 -2.49 16.49
C ALA A 495 -11.36 -3.47 15.38
N VAL A 496 -11.41 -4.78 15.65
CA VAL A 496 -11.14 -5.83 14.65
C VAL A 496 -12.03 -5.66 13.40
N ALA A 497 -13.31 -5.32 13.58
CA ALA A 497 -14.24 -5.07 12.48
C ALA A 497 -13.76 -3.93 11.55
N GLU A 498 -13.19 -2.89 12.14
CA GLU A 498 -12.70 -1.72 11.43
C GLU A 498 -11.38 -2.05 10.71
N ALA A 499 -10.48 -2.78 11.36
CA ALA A 499 -9.24 -3.27 10.75
C ALA A 499 -9.52 -4.18 9.53
N LEU A 500 -10.48 -5.11 9.65
CA LEU A 500 -10.93 -5.94 8.52
C LEU A 500 -11.46 -5.08 7.36
N ARG A 501 -12.26 -4.05 7.67
CA ARG A 501 -12.82 -3.13 6.68
C ARG A 501 -11.74 -2.27 6.01
N ILE A 502 -10.73 -1.82 6.75
CA ILE A 502 -9.55 -1.12 6.23
C ILE A 502 -8.83 -2.01 5.21
N CYS A 503 -8.49 -3.23 5.60
CA CYS A 503 -7.75 -4.18 4.75
C CYS A 503 -8.58 -4.81 3.62
N THR A 504 -9.85 -4.43 3.43
CA THR A 504 -10.72 -4.97 2.37
C THR A 504 -11.44 -3.84 1.62
N VAL A 505 -12.56 -3.34 2.15
CA VAL A 505 -13.41 -2.35 1.49
C VAL A 505 -12.67 -1.03 1.27
N HIS A 506 -11.90 -0.55 2.25
CA HIS A 506 -11.17 0.71 2.08
C HIS A 506 -9.99 0.57 1.11
N GLY A 507 -9.32 -0.59 1.09
CA GLY A 507 -8.34 -0.91 0.05
C GLY A 507 -8.93 -0.85 -1.35
N ALA A 508 -10.11 -1.43 -1.57
CA ALA A 508 -10.80 -1.36 -2.85
C ALA A 508 -11.27 0.08 -3.17
N TYR A 509 -11.71 0.84 -2.16
CA TYR A 509 -12.12 2.24 -2.32
C TYR A 509 -10.96 3.13 -2.79
N ALA A 510 -9.75 2.90 -2.26
CA ALA A 510 -8.54 3.64 -2.62
C ALA A 510 -8.13 3.47 -4.10
N SER A 511 -8.55 2.37 -4.74
CA SER A 511 -8.25 2.07 -6.14
C SER A 511 -9.44 2.23 -7.11
N PHE A 512 -10.60 2.71 -6.63
CA PHE A 512 -11.88 2.75 -7.36
C PHE A 512 -12.31 1.37 -7.85
N GLU A 513 -12.29 0.39 -6.97
CA GLU A 513 -12.67 -0.99 -7.24
C GLU A 513 -13.66 -1.52 -6.19
N GLU A 514 -14.25 -0.65 -5.37
CA GLU A 514 -15.20 -1.02 -4.32
C GLU A 514 -16.54 -1.55 -4.83
N ASP A 515 -16.80 -1.48 -6.13
CA ASP A 515 -17.90 -2.11 -6.85
C ASP A 515 -17.53 -3.49 -7.41
N ARG A 516 -16.23 -3.77 -7.56
CA ARG A 516 -15.69 -5.03 -8.11
C ARG A 516 -15.22 -6.01 -7.05
N LYS A 517 -14.58 -5.53 -5.97
CA LYS A 517 -13.95 -6.35 -4.92
C LYS A 517 -14.06 -5.72 -3.53
N GLY A 518 -13.36 -6.29 -2.55
CA GLY A 518 -13.32 -5.81 -1.15
C GLY A 518 -14.55 -6.17 -0.31
N SER A 519 -15.59 -6.74 -0.90
CA SER A 519 -16.71 -7.36 -0.17
C SER A 519 -17.29 -8.54 -0.95
N LEU A 520 -17.96 -9.45 -0.25
CA LEU A 520 -18.57 -10.65 -0.82
C LEU A 520 -20.03 -10.36 -1.14
N GLN A 521 -20.30 -10.00 -2.40
CA GLN A 521 -21.65 -9.75 -2.91
C GLN A 521 -21.80 -10.39 -4.30
N PRO A 522 -23.01 -10.83 -4.68
CA PRO A 522 -23.25 -11.31 -6.04
C PRO A 522 -22.77 -10.32 -7.12
N GLY A 523 -22.15 -10.85 -8.18
CA GLY A 523 -21.57 -10.08 -9.29
C GLY A 523 -20.14 -9.56 -9.06
N ARG A 524 -19.68 -9.48 -7.81
CA ARG A 524 -18.30 -9.09 -7.47
C ARG A 524 -17.31 -10.22 -7.75
N LEU A 525 -16.03 -9.89 -7.84
CA LEU A 525 -14.94 -10.84 -7.94
C LEU A 525 -14.96 -11.81 -6.75
N ALA A 526 -14.75 -13.09 -7.02
CA ALA A 526 -14.65 -14.15 -6.04
C ALA A 526 -13.26 -14.17 -5.37
N ASP A 527 -12.94 -13.08 -4.68
CA ASP A 527 -11.73 -12.89 -3.91
C ASP A 527 -12.04 -13.06 -2.42
N PHE A 528 -11.60 -14.17 -1.82
CA PHE A 528 -11.86 -14.49 -0.41
C PHE A 528 -10.76 -15.36 0.19
N VAL A 529 -10.69 -15.36 1.52
CA VAL A 529 -9.70 -16.15 2.28
C VAL A 529 -10.40 -16.97 3.34
N LEU A 530 -9.84 -18.14 3.63
CA LEU A 530 -10.27 -19.03 4.72
C LEU A 530 -9.24 -18.97 5.84
N LEU A 531 -9.70 -18.58 7.03
CA LEU A 531 -8.92 -18.49 8.26
C LEU A 531 -9.32 -19.63 9.20
N ALA A 532 -8.33 -20.22 9.88
CA ALA A 532 -8.56 -21.33 10.80
C ALA A 532 -9.26 -20.90 12.10
N GLU A 533 -9.13 -19.62 12.48
CA GLU A 533 -9.77 -19.02 13.65
C GLU A 533 -10.48 -17.72 13.24
N ASP A 534 -11.48 -17.30 14.02
CA ASP A 534 -12.16 -16.04 13.80
C ASP A 534 -11.38 -14.87 14.42
N PRO A 535 -10.98 -13.86 13.64
CA PRO A 535 -10.30 -12.67 14.16
C PRO A 535 -11.08 -11.95 15.28
N HIS A 536 -12.40 -12.10 15.36
CA HIS A 536 -13.22 -11.49 16.41
C HIS A 536 -13.26 -12.27 17.73
N GLU A 537 -12.89 -13.55 17.72
CA GLU A 537 -13.01 -14.44 18.89
C GLU A 537 -11.66 -14.75 19.55
N VAL A 538 -10.54 -14.55 18.85
CA VAL A 538 -9.21 -14.69 19.44
C VAL A 538 -8.82 -13.47 20.26
N ASP A 539 -7.88 -13.66 21.20
CA ASP A 539 -7.20 -12.53 21.82
C ASP A 539 -6.48 -11.69 20.76
N ALA A 540 -6.61 -10.36 20.82
CA ALA A 540 -6.07 -9.46 19.81
C ALA A 540 -4.54 -9.56 19.67
N SER A 541 -3.81 -9.96 20.72
CA SER A 541 -2.36 -10.20 20.67
C SER A 541 -1.97 -11.48 19.93
N ARG A 542 -2.94 -12.32 19.58
CA ARG A 542 -2.76 -13.56 18.82
C ARG A 542 -3.24 -13.46 17.37
N LEU A 543 -3.74 -12.32 16.93
CA LEU A 543 -4.21 -12.11 15.54
C LEU A 543 -3.15 -12.52 14.52
N VAL A 544 -1.88 -12.14 14.72
CA VAL A 544 -0.75 -12.49 13.84
C VAL A 544 -0.55 -14.00 13.66
N ASN A 545 -1.01 -14.79 14.64
CA ASN A 545 -0.83 -16.24 14.66
C ASN A 545 -1.98 -17.00 13.98
N ILE A 546 -3.08 -16.34 13.59
CA ILE A 546 -4.22 -17.02 12.96
C ILE A 546 -3.74 -17.68 11.66
N PRO A 547 -3.80 -19.02 11.54
CA PRO A 547 -3.37 -19.71 10.33
C PRO A 547 -4.27 -19.40 9.12
N ILE A 548 -3.66 -19.29 7.94
CA ILE A 548 -4.37 -19.28 6.67
C ILE A 548 -4.59 -20.73 6.26
N VAL A 549 -5.82 -21.05 5.87
CA VAL A 549 -6.15 -22.33 5.26
C VAL A 549 -6.07 -22.22 3.75
N ARG A 550 -6.61 -21.12 3.19
CA ARG A 550 -6.69 -20.93 1.73
C ARG A 550 -6.82 -19.46 1.33
N THR A 551 -6.18 -19.06 0.24
CA THR A 551 -6.47 -17.81 -0.48
C THR A 551 -7.08 -18.14 -1.83
N VAL A 552 -8.18 -17.47 -2.16
CA VAL A 552 -8.89 -17.61 -3.43
C VAL A 552 -8.98 -16.23 -4.10
N MET A 553 -8.52 -16.15 -5.35
CA MET A 553 -8.61 -14.95 -6.19
C MET A 553 -9.33 -15.32 -7.48
N GLY A 554 -10.45 -14.63 -7.76
CA GLY A 554 -11.29 -14.92 -8.92
C GLY A 554 -11.74 -16.38 -8.97
N GLY A 555 -12.11 -16.98 -7.83
CA GLY A 555 -12.52 -18.38 -7.76
C GLY A 555 -11.38 -19.41 -7.87
N ARG A 556 -10.16 -18.99 -8.22
CA ARG A 556 -8.97 -19.85 -8.27
C ARG A 556 -8.26 -19.83 -6.92
N THR A 557 -7.95 -21.02 -6.39
CA THR A 557 -7.05 -21.14 -5.23
C THR A 557 -5.64 -20.73 -5.63
N THR A 558 -5.14 -19.64 -5.05
CA THR A 558 -3.78 -19.12 -5.27
C THR A 558 -2.82 -19.56 -4.17
N TYR A 559 -3.35 -19.98 -3.02
CA TYR A 559 -2.60 -20.61 -1.94
C TYR A 559 -3.50 -21.58 -1.15
N GLU A 560 -2.94 -22.70 -0.71
CA GLU A 560 -3.52 -23.67 0.21
C GLU A 560 -2.39 -24.22 1.11
N ALA A 561 -2.65 -24.28 2.42
CA ALA A 561 -1.63 -24.60 3.44
C ALA A 561 -1.28 -26.09 3.56
#